data_AF-A0A9Q4HYS8-F1
#
_entry.id   AF-A0A9Q4HYS8-F1
#
_cell.length_a   1.000
_cell.length_b   1.000
_cell.length_c   1.000
_cell.angle_alpha   90.00
_cell.angle_beta   90.00
_cell.angle_gamma   90.00
#
_symmetry.space_group_name_H-M   'P 1'
#
loop_
_entity.id
_entity.type
_entity.pdbx_description
1 polymer ?
#
loop_
_entity_poly.entity_id
_entity_poly.type
_entity_poly.pdbx_seq_one_letter_code
_entity_poly.pdbx_strand_id
1 'polypeptide(L)'
;MTEFEKLVSEQMKTMDKLLDLQSELDRCKQIEAELRHLERDARLLGIQNEIAVKRKHLADIQDMFQKQTEQVIRSYRSSEKPSSFV
;
A
#
# COMPACT_ATOMS: atom_id res chain seq x y z
N MET A 1 -49.60 -27.77 30.29
CA MET A 1 -48.18 -27.69 29.90
C MET A 1 -47.34 -28.02 31.12
N THR A 2 -46.45 -29.00 31.01
CA THR A 2 -45.55 -29.39 32.12
C THR A 2 -44.43 -28.35 32.28
N GLU A 3 -43.77 -28.32 33.43
CA GLU A 3 -42.62 -27.43 33.68
C GLU A 3 -41.50 -27.67 32.66
N PHE A 4 -41.29 -28.93 32.27
CA PHE A 4 -40.38 -29.33 31.20
C PHE A 4 -40.69 -28.66 29.87
N GLU A 5 -41.96 -28.67 29.42
CA GLU A 5 -42.36 -28.05 28.14
C GLU A 5 -42.13 -26.54 28.12
N LYS A 6 -42.29 -25.86 29.27
CA LYS A 6 -41.98 -24.42 29.39
C LYS A 6 -40.49 -24.15 29.23
N LEU A 7 -39.65 -24.93 29.93
CA LEU A 7 -38.19 -24.79 29.85
C LEU A 7 -37.66 -25.05 28.44
N VAL A 8 -38.17 -26.07 27.75
CA VAL A 8 -37.82 -26.34 26.35
C VAL A 8 -38.24 -25.19 25.44
N SER A 9 -39.42 -24.60 25.64
CA SER A 9 -39.87 -23.45 24.85
C SER A 9 -38.98 -22.22 25.06
N GLU A 10 -38.58 -21.94 26.30
CA GLU A 10 -37.67 -20.83 26.62
C GLU A 10 -36.25 -21.06 26.06
N GLN A 11 -35.78 -22.30 26.09
CA GLN A 11 -34.52 -22.69 25.49
C GLN A 11 -34.51 -22.48 23.98
N MET A 12 -35.58 -22.89 23.27
CA MET A 12 -35.69 -22.67 21.81
C MET A 12 -35.70 -21.18 21.45
N LYS A 13 -36.43 -20.35 22.21
CA LYS A 13 -36.39 -18.88 22.02
C LYS A 13 -35.01 -18.27 22.25
N THR A 14 -34.23 -18.87 23.16
CA THR A 14 -32.85 -18.47 23.40
C THR A 14 -31.94 -18.89 22.25
N MET A 15 -32.19 -20.09 21.70
CA MET A 15 -31.47 -20.59 20.52
C MET A 15 -31.72 -19.70 19.30
N ASP A 16 -32.95 -19.26 19.06
CA ASP A 16 -33.27 -18.36 17.95
C ASP A 16 -32.44 -17.06 18.04
N LYS A 17 -32.39 -16.45 19.24
CA LYS A 17 -31.57 -15.26 19.49
C LYS A 17 -30.07 -15.51 19.28
N LEU A 18 -29.59 -16.70 19.65
CA LEU A 18 -28.19 -17.07 19.42
C LEU A 18 -27.88 -17.21 17.93
N LEU A 19 -28.78 -17.80 17.14
CA LEU A 19 -28.61 -17.94 15.70
C LEU A 19 -28.66 -16.59 14.98
N ASP A 20 -29.54 -15.69 15.42
CA ASP A 20 -29.60 -14.32 14.92
C ASP A 20 -28.28 -13.59 15.19
N LEU A 21 -27.81 -13.61 16.44
CA LEU A 21 -26.55 -12.97 16.82
C LEU A 21 -25.35 -13.58 16.09
N GLN A 22 -25.33 -14.89 15.90
CA GLN A 22 -24.28 -15.58 15.15
C GLN A 22 -24.27 -15.13 13.69
N SER A 23 -25.44 -15.00 13.07
CA SER A 23 -25.57 -14.53 11.69
C SER A 23 -25.09 -13.08 11.53
N GLU A 24 -25.39 -12.22 12.50
CA GLU A 24 -24.88 -10.84 12.53
C GLU A 24 -23.35 -10.80 12.70
N LEU A 25 -22.79 -11.63 13.57
CA LEU A 25 -21.35 -11.73 13.76
C LEU A 25 -20.64 -12.19 12.49
N ASP A 26 -21.18 -13.17 11.78
CA ASP A 26 -20.58 -13.68 10.55
C ASP A 26 -20.62 -12.63 9.43
N ARG A 27 -21.72 -11.87 9.33
CA ARG A 27 -21.80 -10.71 8.43
C ARG A 27 -20.76 -9.65 8.77
N CYS A 28 -20.60 -9.31 10.05
CA CYS A 28 -19.60 -8.34 10.50
C CYS A 28 -18.18 -8.77 10.15
N LYS A 29 -17.84 -10.04 10.36
CA LYS A 29 -16.52 -10.60 10.01
C LYS A 29 -16.25 -10.55 8.51
N GLN A 30 -17.26 -10.81 7.69
CA GLN A 30 -17.11 -10.73 6.24
C GLN A 30 -16.79 -9.29 5.80
N ILE A 31 -17.56 -8.31 6.28
CA ILE A 31 -17.33 -6.89 5.99
C ILE A 31 -15.93 -6.47 6.45
N GLU A 32 -15.51 -6.91 7.64
CA GLU A 32 -14.18 -6.61 8.17
C GLU A 32 -13.08 -7.16 7.26
N ALA A 33 -13.22 -8.40 6.76
CA ALA A 33 -12.25 -9.00 5.85
C ALA A 33 -12.12 -8.22 4.53
N GLU A 34 -13.24 -7.79 3.96
CA GLU A 34 -13.29 -6.96 2.74
C GLU A 34 -12.59 -5.61 2.97
N LEU A 35 -12.89 -4.92 4.08
CA LEU A 35 -12.26 -3.65 4.44
C LEU A 35 -10.75 -3.79 4.64
N ARG A 36 -10.28 -4.84 5.32
CA ARG A 36 -8.84 -5.10 5.49
C ARG A 36 -8.15 -5.39 4.16
N HIS A 37 -8.84 -6.02 3.20
CA HIS A 37 -8.26 -6.24 1.89
C HIS A 37 -8.11 -4.92 1.13
N LEU A 38 -9.16 -4.10 1.10
CA LEU A 38 -9.14 -2.80 0.44
C LEU A 38 -8.09 -1.86 1.04
N GLU A 39 -7.96 -1.82 2.37
CA GLU A 39 -6.95 -1.01 3.05
C GLU A 39 -5.52 -1.45 2.68
N ARG A 40 -5.27 -2.76 2.61
CA ARG A 40 -3.96 -3.30 2.20
C ARG A 40 -3.63 -2.90 0.76
N ASP A 41 -4.59 -3.00 -0.15
CA ASP A 41 -4.39 -2.65 -1.56
C ASP A 41 -4.13 -1.14 -1.72
N ALA A 42 -4.89 -0.30 -1.01
CA ALA A 42 -4.68 1.15 -1.01
C ALA A 42 -3.28 1.53 -0.48
N ARG A 43 -2.84 0.91 0.62
CA ARG A 43 -1.49 1.12 1.17
C ARG A 43 -0.40 0.67 0.19
N LEU A 44 -0.58 -0.48 -0.45
CA LEU A 44 0.34 -0.99 -1.46
C LEU A 44 0.47 -0.01 -2.64
N LEU A 45 -0.65 0.49 -3.16
CA LEU A 45 -0.67 1.47 -4.24
C LEU A 45 0.06 2.77 -3.85
N GLY A 46 -0.15 3.25 -2.62
CA GLY A 46 0.58 4.40 -2.07
C GLY A 46 2.10 4.23 -2.13
N ILE A 47 2.61 3.10 -1.62
CA ILE A 47 4.05 2.79 -1.65
C ILE A 47 4.56 2.64 -3.08
N GLN A 48 3.80 2.01 -3.98
CA GLN A 48 4.19 1.88 -5.39
C GLN A 48 4.32 3.24 -6.08
N ASN A 49 3.41 4.17 -5.80
CA ASN A 49 3.49 5.53 -6.32
C ASN A 49 4.72 6.27 -5.78
N GLU A 50 5.02 6.15 -4.49
CA GLU A 50 6.24 6.74 -3.92
C GLU A 50 7.51 6.19 -4.56
N ILE A 51 7.58 4.88 -4.79
CA ILE A 51 8.71 4.25 -5.49
C ILE A 51 8.83 4.80 -6.91
N ALA A 52 7.72 4.94 -7.64
CA ALA A 52 7.72 5.49 -8.99
C ALA A 52 8.25 6.93 -9.04
N VAL A 53 7.81 7.79 -8.11
CA VAL A 53 8.31 9.16 -7.97
C VAL A 53 9.81 9.18 -7.66
N LYS A 54 10.25 8.37 -6.69
CA LYS A 54 11.69 8.29 -6.33
C LYS A 54 12.55 7.81 -7.49
N ARG A 55 12.08 6.82 -8.25
CA ARG A 55 12.78 6.33 -9.45
C ARG A 55 12.93 7.41 -10.51
N LYS A 56 11.86 8.19 -10.75
CA LYS A 56 11.92 9.32 -11.68
C LYS A 56 12.96 10.35 -11.25
N HIS A 57 12.90 10.80 -9.99
CA HIS A 57 13.89 11.74 -9.46
C HIS A 57 15.32 11.20 -9.54
N LEU A 58 15.53 9.91 -9.28
CA LEU A 58 16.85 9.30 -9.39
C LEU A 58 17.37 9.37 -10.83
N ALA A 59 16.53 9.06 -11.82
CA ALA A 59 16.90 9.15 -13.23
C ALA A 59 17.24 10.59 -13.65
N ASP A 60 16.45 11.57 -13.19
CA ASP A 60 16.70 12.99 -13.47
C ASP A 60 18.05 13.46 -12.88
N ILE A 61 18.37 13.03 -11.65
CA ILE A 61 19.66 13.32 -11.00
C ILE A 61 20.81 12.66 -11.76
N GLN A 62 20.65 11.41 -12.20
CA GLN A 62 21.67 10.69 -12.97
C GLN A 62 21.97 11.38 -14.30
N ASP A 63 20.94 11.80 -15.04
CA ASP A 63 21.11 12.55 -16.30
C ASP A 63 21.82 13.89 -16.07
N MET A 64 21.43 14.64 -15.04
CA MET A 64 22.09 15.89 -14.68
C MET A 64 23.56 15.67 -14.31
N PHE A 65 23.84 14.64 -13.50
CA PHE A 65 25.21 14.30 -13.10
C PHE A 65 26.07 13.94 -14.30
N GLN A 66 25.54 13.16 -15.25
CA GLN A 66 26.25 12.82 -16.49
C GLN A 66 26.59 14.08 -17.29
N LYS A 67 25.62 14.97 -17.52
CA LYS A 67 25.84 16.24 -18.24
C LYS A 67 26.91 17.11 -17.58
N GLN A 68 26.86 17.24 -16.24
CA GLN A 68 27.85 17.98 -15.48
C GLN A 68 29.25 17.35 -15.60
N THR A 69 29.34 16.02 -15.51
CA THR A 69 30.60 15.29 -15.67
C THR A 69 31.20 15.51 -17.05
N GLU A 70 30.39 15.45 -18.10
CA GLU A 70 30.85 15.74 -19.47
C GLU A 70 31.37 17.16 -19.62
N GLN A 71 30.69 18.16 -19.02
CA GLN A 71 31.15 19.55 -19.03
C GLN A 71 32.51 19.72 -18.33
N VAL A 72 32.70 19.07 -17.19
CA VAL A 72 33.98 19.08 -16.45
C VAL A 72 35.10 18.49 -17.31
N ILE A 73 34.89 17.33 -17.93
CA ILE A 73 35.88 16.69 -18.80
C ILE A 73 36.22 17.59 -20.00
N ARG A 74 35.21 18.21 -20.63
CA ARG A 74 35.42 19.14 -21.76
C ARG A 74 36.23 20.37 -21.35
N SER A 75 35.93 20.94 -20.18
CA SER A 75 36.67 22.08 -19.63
C SER A 75 38.14 21.71 -19.39
N TYR A 76 38.38 20.57 -18.72
CA TYR A 76 39.72 20.05 -18.45
C TYR A 76 40.54 19.84 -19.73
N ARG A 77 39.98 19.16 -20.74
CA ARG A 77 40.66 18.93 -22.02
C ARG A 77 40.94 20.22 -22.80
N SER A 78 40.10 21.23 -22.64
CA SER A 78 40.28 22.53 -23.28
C SER A 78 41.39 23.34 -22.60
N SER A 79 41.56 23.20 -21.29
CA SER A 79 42.69 23.78 -20.55
C SER A 79 44.03 23.09 -20.81
N GLU A 80 44.04 21.83 -21.28
CA GLU A 80 45.26 21.09 -21.62
C GLU A 80 45.74 21.31 -23.08
N LYS A 81 44.97 21.96 -23.95
CA LYS A 81 45.51 22.36 -25.27
C LYS A 81 46.56 23.45 -25.05
N PRO A 82 47.83 23.23 -25.42
CA PRO A 82 48.84 24.28 -25.30
C PRO A 82 48.43 25.44 -26.21
N SER A 83 48.65 26.66 -25.72
CA SER A 83 48.73 27.87 -26.52
C SER A 83 49.72 27.63 -27.67
N SER A 84 49.21 27.14 -28.79
CA SER A 84 49.92 26.95 -30.04
C SER A 84 49.36 27.97 -31.02
N PHE A 85 49.72 29.23 -30.85
CA PHE A 85 49.77 30.22 -31.93
C PHE A 85 50.81 31.29 -31.54
N VAL A 86 51.92 31.25 -32.31
CA VAL A 86 52.77 32.34 -32.81
C VAL A 86 53.25 33.39 -31.81
#